data_AF-A0A7S3NPI7-F1
#
_entry.id   AF-A0A7S3NPI7-F1
#
_cell.length_a   1.000
_cell.length_b   1.000
_cell.length_c   1.000
_cell.angle_alpha   90.00
_cell.angle_beta   90.00
_cell.angle_gamma   90.00
#
_symmetry.space_group_name_H-M   'P 1'
#
loop_
_entity.id
_entity.type
_entity.pdbx_description
1 polymer ?
#
loop_
_entity_poly.entity_id
_entity_poly.type
_entity_poly.pdbx_seq_one_letter_code
_entity_poly.pdbx_strand_id
1 'polypeptide(L)'
;MHIVVWQAMFLATGLVLIIDVVRHAAGCMGGEGMNGEVLRRKALEHRLESLEKEVHENSQVLHKFLMSLETQFGVSELIDLRELKRECHDLAQGIVANIADSPAPPMPSFDTLDSFQSKDDQLADDDIFEGHAKFDDRYGALGDIPNEGFEEQSHLGDDVFGEQADLPSTEERSATCREWRSTYGVSPGVSWGQLPLELQNKWRRYDCDIYLQDSVQGMLDHKDIGQRPRSQDHDDDFNVIGDIASSSEQDLLRDKEGLADKGWW
;
A
#
# COMPACT_ATOMS: atom_id res chain seq x y z
N MET A 1 48.29 -57.79 12.78
CA MET A 1 48.30 -56.67 13.75
C MET A 1 47.45 -55.47 13.30
N HIS A 2 47.44 -55.06 12.02
CA HIS A 2 46.66 -53.89 11.57
C HIS A 2 45.14 -53.97 11.82
N ILE A 3 44.50 -55.14 11.66
CA ILE A 3 43.04 -55.28 11.85
C ILE A 3 42.60 -54.96 13.28
N VAL A 4 43.40 -55.36 14.28
CA VAL A 4 43.10 -55.12 15.70
C VAL A 4 43.21 -53.63 16.05
N VAL A 5 44.15 -52.92 15.43
CA VAL A 5 44.34 -51.47 15.65
C VAL A 5 43.17 -50.66 15.07
N TRP A 6 42.67 -51.04 13.89
CA TRP A 6 41.52 -50.38 13.27
C TRP A 6 40.23 -50.60 14.08
N GLN A 7 40.01 -51.82 14.61
CA GLN A 7 38.85 -52.10 15.45
C GLN A 7 38.86 -51.28 16.75
N ALA A 8 40.04 -51.11 17.38
CA ALA A 8 40.18 -50.29 18.58
C ALA A 8 39.91 -48.80 18.31
N MET A 9 40.34 -48.26 17.16
CA MET A 9 40.05 -46.87 16.80
C MET A 9 38.56 -46.63 16.57
N PHE A 10 37.86 -47.52 15.85
CA PHE A 10 36.42 -47.35 15.62
C PHE A 10 35.61 -47.40 16.92
N LEU A 11 35.97 -48.30 17.85
CA LEU A 11 35.32 -48.35 19.16
C LEU A 11 35.57 -47.08 19.98
N ALA A 12 36.79 -46.55 19.96
CA ALA A 12 37.11 -45.30 20.66
C ALA A 12 36.33 -44.11 20.10
N THR A 13 36.27 -43.95 18.76
CA THR A 13 35.53 -42.87 18.12
C THR A 13 34.02 -43.01 18.35
N GLY A 14 33.49 -44.23 18.31
CA GLY A 14 32.08 -44.50 18.62
C GLY A 14 31.71 -44.12 20.06
N LEU A 15 32.61 -44.39 21.03
CA LEU A 15 32.38 -44.06 22.43
C LEU A 15 32.35 -42.54 22.67
N VAL A 16 33.22 -41.78 22.00
CA VAL A 16 33.22 -40.31 22.07
C VAL A 16 31.90 -39.73 21.54
N LEU A 17 31.41 -40.22 20.40
CA LEU A 17 30.14 -39.78 19.84
C LEU A 17 28.95 -40.10 20.75
N ILE A 18 28.94 -41.27 21.40
CA ILE A 18 27.89 -41.64 22.36
C ILE A 18 27.91 -40.70 23.57
N ILE A 19 29.11 -40.36 24.08
CA ILE A 19 29.24 -39.42 25.20
C ILE A 19 28.73 -38.03 24.83
N ASP A 20 29.04 -37.54 23.62
CA ASP A 20 28.55 -36.23 23.16
C ASP A 20 27.03 -36.22 23.00
N VAL A 21 26.44 -37.26 22.44
CA VAL A 21 24.97 -37.38 22.31
C VAL A 21 24.29 -37.44 23.68
N VAL A 22 24.84 -38.20 24.63
CA VAL A 22 24.30 -38.29 26.00
C VAL A 22 24.45 -36.95 26.72
N ARG A 23 25.57 -36.24 26.55
CA ARG A 23 25.78 -34.92 27.13
C ARG A 23 24.83 -33.87 26.55
N HIS A 24 24.58 -33.94 25.24
CA HIS A 24 23.63 -33.06 24.57
C HIS A 24 22.18 -33.37 24.97
N ALA A 25 21.83 -34.65 25.14
CA ALA A 25 20.50 -35.09 25.60
C ALA A 25 20.27 -34.73 27.08
N ALA A 26 21.27 -34.91 27.94
CA ALA A 26 21.20 -34.55 29.35
C ALA A 26 21.09 -33.02 29.55
N GLY A 27 21.71 -32.23 28.67
CA GLY A 27 21.56 -30.77 28.65
C GLY A 27 20.14 -30.30 28.26
N CYS A 28 19.35 -31.12 27.57
CA CYS A 28 18.01 -30.76 27.13
C CYS A 28 16.89 -31.14 28.12
N MET A 29 17.13 -32.02 29.09
CA MET A 29 16.07 -32.54 29.97
C MET A 29 16.15 -32.12 31.45
N GLY A 30 17.15 -31.34 31.87
CA GLY A 30 17.36 -31.01 33.27
C GLY A 30 17.38 -29.50 33.56
N GLY A 31 16.22 -28.84 33.59
CA GLY A 31 16.17 -27.43 34.00
C GLY A 31 14.83 -26.70 33.87
N GLU A 32 13.71 -27.39 33.94
CA GLU A 32 12.39 -26.77 33.99
C GLU A 32 12.07 -26.35 35.42
N GLY A 33 11.97 -25.04 35.66
CA GLY A 33 11.41 -24.53 36.91
C GLY A 33 11.60 -23.04 37.11
N MET A 34 12.84 -22.53 37.04
CA MET A 34 13.09 -21.10 37.35
C MET A 34 14.11 -20.42 36.44
N ASN A 35 15.01 -21.16 35.78
CA ASN A 35 16.02 -20.57 34.91
C ASN A 35 15.56 -20.37 33.46
N GLY A 36 14.50 -21.09 33.04
CA GLY A 36 13.98 -21.03 31.68
C GLY A 36 13.41 -19.66 31.31
N GLU A 37 12.72 -18.99 32.24
CA GLU A 37 12.20 -17.63 32.02
C GLU A 37 13.31 -16.60 31.92
N VAL A 38 14.33 -16.72 32.77
CA VAL A 38 15.51 -15.83 32.73
C VAL A 38 16.30 -16.02 31.43
N LEU A 39 16.45 -17.27 30.96
CA LEU A 39 17.06 -17.58 29.68
C LEU A 39 16.25 -17.06 28.49
N ARG A 40 14.92 -17.19 28.51
CA ARG A 40 14.02 -16.64 27.48
C ARG A 40 14.09 -15.12 27.45
N ARG A 41 14.07 -14.46 28.60
CA ARG A 41 14.21 -13.01 28.71
C ARG A 41 15.55 -12.54 28.13
N LYS A 42 16.65 -13.19 28.51
CA LYS A 42 17.98 -12.87 27.98
C LYS A 42 18.09 -13.10 26.47
N ALA A 43 17.44 -14.14 25.95
CA ALA A 43 17.38 -14.39 24.51
C ALA A 43 16.57 -13.32 23.76
N LEU A 44 15.51 -12.79 24.37
CA LEU A 44 14.72 -11.68 23.82
C LEU A 44 15.51 -10.37 23.85
N GLU A 45 16.21 -10.07 24.95
CA GLU A 45 17.07 -8.88 25.08
C GLU A 45 18.14 -8.87 23.97
N HIS A 46 18.82 -10.00 23.75
CA HIS A 46 19.81 -10.12 22.69
C HIS A 46 19.20 -9.98 21.28
N ARG A 47 17.97 -10.46 21.07
CA ARG A 47 17.28 -10.27 19.78
C ARG A 47 16.89 -8.81 19.55
N LEU A 48 16.46 -8.10 20.59
CA LEU A 48 16.16 -6.67 20.51
C LEU A 48 17.43 -5.85 20.20
N GLU A 49 18.53 -6.10 20.90
CA GLU A 49 19.82 -5.45 20.62
C GLU A 49 20.29 -5.69 19.17
N SER A 50 20.10 -6.92 18.66
CA SER A 50 20.41 -7.25 17.28
C SER A 50 19.54 -6.48 16.28
N LEU A 51 18.24 -6.35 16.56
CA LEU A 51 17.31 -5.61 15.69
C LEU A 51 17.58 -4.10 15.74
N GLU A 52 17.86 -3.53 16.90
CA GLU A 52 18.23 -2.11 17.02
C GLU A 52 19.48 -1.79 16.20
N LYS A 53 20.47 -2.69 16.22
CA LYS A 53 21.67 -2.57 15.41
C LYS A 53 21.36 -2.63 13.92
N GLU A 54 20.54 -3.57 13.48
CA GLU A 54 20.15 -3.70 12.08
C GLU A 54 19.35 -2.48 11.59
N VAL A 55 18.43 -1.97 12.39
CA VAL A 55 17.69 -0.72 12.11
C VAL A 55 18.66 0.46 11.99
N HIS A 56 19.64 0.55 12.89
CA HIS A 56 20.66 1.59 12.82
C HIS A 56 21.50 1.50 11.54
N GLU A 57 21.99 0.31 11.18
CA GLU A 57 22.73 0.08 9.94
C GLU A 57 21.88 0.40 8.69
N ASN A 58 20.62 -0.03 8.67
CA ASN A 58 19.68 0.28 7.58
C ASN A 58 19.42 1.78 7.45
N SER A 59 19.25 2.49 8.56
CA SER A 59 19.08 3.96 8.54
C SER A 59 20.30 4.68 7.98
N GLN A 60 21.53 4.20 8.27
CA GLN A 60 22.74 4.76 7.72
C GLN A 60 22.86 4.53 6.21
N VAL A 61 22.47 3.34 5.74
CA VAL A 61 22.44 3.03 4.30
C VAL A 61 21.42 3.91 3.59
N LEU A 62 20.23 4.08 4.16
CA LEU A 62 19.18 4.93 3.60
C LEU A 62 19.61 6.40 3.55
N HIS A 63 20.28 6.91 4.58
CA HIS A 63 20.83 8.26 4.57
C HIS A 63 21.89 8.45 3.47
N LYS A 64 22.79 7.48 3.29
CA LYS A 64 23.78 7.52 2.19
C LYS A 64 23.11 7.49 0.82
N PHE A 65 22.06 6.69 0.68
CA PHE A 65 21.29 6.62 -0.56
C PHE A 65 20.59 7.96 -0.85
N LEU A 66 19.95 8.58 0.15
CA LEU A 66 19.34 9.90 0.02
C LEU A 66 20.36 10.98 -0.38
N MET A 67 21.51 11.04 0.27
CA MET A 67 22.60 11.97 -0.10
C MET A 67 23.13 11.69 -1.52
N SER A 68 23.22 10.42 -1.91
CA SER A 68 23.62 10.04 -3.27
C SER A 68 22.57 10.46 -4.30
N LEU A 69 21.28 10.32 -3.99
CA LEU A 69 20.19 10.79 -4.85
C LEU A 69 20.20 12.31 -4.96
N GLU A 70 20.36 13.02 -3.84
CA GLU A 70 20.46 14.48 -3.82
C GLU A 70 21.63 14.97 -4.69
N THR A 71 22.77 14.30 -4.62
CA THR A 71 23.95 14.60 -5.44
C THR A 71 23.73 14.26 -6.92
N GLN A 72 23.15 13.10 -7.23
CA GLN A 72 22.94 12.66 -8.62
C GLN A 72 21.88 13.47 -9.36
N PHE A 73 20.79 13.78 -8.67
CA PHE A 73 19.65 14.47 -9.26
C PHE A 73 19.70 15.99 -9.05
N GLY A 74 20.71 16.49 -8.32
CA GLY A 74 20.81 17.90 -7.99
C GLY A 74 19.54 18.41 -7.35
N VAL A 75 18.89 17.61 -6.49
CA VAL A 75 17.58 17.98 -5.91
C VAL A 75 17.71 19.20 -5.00
N SER A 76 18.90 19.47 -4.46
CA SER A 76 19.21 20.74 -3.77
C SER A 76 19.39 21.93 -4.72
N GLU A 77 19.59 21.66 -6.02
CA GLU A 77 19.64 22.64 -7.12
C GLU A 77 18.34 22.64 -7.94
N LEU A 78 17.31 21.88 -7.51
CA LEU A 78 15.94 22.19 -7.90
C LEU A 78 15.58 23.46 -7.15
N ILE A 79 15.52 24.56 -7.90
CA ILE A 79 14.82 25.81 -7.62
C ILE A 79 13.98 25.68 -6.35
N ASP A 80 14.38 26.40 -5.28
CA ASP A 80 13.69 26.39 -3.99
C ASP A 80 12.19 26.41 -4.27
N LEU A 81 11.45 25.40 -3.80
CA LEU A 81 10.01 25.27 -4.08
C LEU A 81 9.25 26.55 -3.71
N ARG A 82 9.83 27.37 -2.80
CA ARG A 82 9.35 28.72 -2.48
C ARG A 82 9.51 29.73 -3.61
N GLU A 83 10.62 29.69 -4.33
CA GLU A 83 10.90 30.55 -5.49
C GLU A 83 10.00 30.16 -6.66
N LEU A 84 9.87 28.88 -6.99
CA LEU A 84 8.92 28.41 -8.00
C LEU A 84 7.47 28.80 -7.65
N LYS A 85 7.07 28.65 -6.37
CA LYS A 85 5.75 29.08 -5.90
C LYS A 85 5.54 30.58 -6.06
N ARG A 86 6.58 31.39 -5.79
CA ARG A 86 6.52 32.86 -5.96
C ARG A 86 6.39 33.21 -7.43
N GLU A 87 7.20 32.62 -8.31
CA GLU A 87 7.13 32.85 -9.75
C GLU A 87 5.76 32.48 -10.33
N CYS A 88 5.20 31.32 -9.96
CA CYS A 88 3.86 30.93 -10.39
C CYS A 88 2.78 31.92 -9.90
N HIS A 89 2.93 32.46 -8.69
CA HIS A 89 1.97 33.42 -8.15
C HIS A 89 2.06 34.77 -8.88
N ASP A 90 3.27 35.25 -9.15
CA ASP A 90 3.50 36.48 -9.91
C ASP A 90 2.97 36.35 -11.36
N LEU A 91 3.19 35.21 -12.00
CA LEU A 91 2.65 34.92 -13.33
C LEU A 91 1.12 34.86 -13.34
N ALA A 92 0.52 34.21 -12.34
CA ALA A 92 -0.94 34.14 -12.18
C ALA A 92 -1.54 35.54 -11.97
N GLN A 93 -0.92 36.39 -11.14
CA GLN A 93 -1.34 37.77 -10.96
C GLN A 93 -1.22 38.59 -12.26
N GLY A 94 -0.15 38.37 -13.04
CA GLY A 94 0.02 38.99 -14.36
C GLY A 94 -1.07 38.59 -15.36
N ILE A 95 -1.48 37.32 -15.37
CA ILE A 95 -2.59 36.84 -16.20
C ILE A 95 -3.90 37.52 -15.76
N VAL A 96 -4.17 37.60 -14.46
CA VAL A 96 -5.38 38.25 -13.94
C VAL A 96 -5.41 39.74 -14.29
N ALA A 97 -4.28 40.45 -14.18
CA ALA A 97 -4.16 41.85 -14.60
C ALA A 97 -4.42 42.01 -16.11
N ASN A 98 -3.83 41.16 -16.95
CA ASN A 98 -4.07 41.18 -18.40
C ASN A 98 -5.53 40.88 -18.77
N ILE A 99 -6.20 39.97 -18.06
CA ILE A 99 -7.62 39.68 -18.27
C ILE A 99 -8.50 40.86 -17.85
N ALA A 100 -8.11 41.61 -16.81
CA ALA A 100 -8.82 42.82 -16.41
C ALA A 100 -8.69 43.94 -17.45
N ASP A 101 -7.52 44.06 -18.09
CA ASP A 101 -7.28 45.05 -19.16
C ASP A 101 -7.94 44.68 -20.49
N SER A 102 -8.11 43.38 -20.75
CA SER A 102 -8.77 42.84 -21.94
C SER A 102 -9.92 41.93 -21.52
N PRO A 103 -11.07 42.49 -21.08
CA PRO A 103 -12.21 41.68 -20.66
C PRO A 103 -12.60 40.76 -21.81
N ALA A 104 -12.89 39.50 -21.47
CA ALA A 104 -13.32 38.51 -22.45
C ALA A 104 -14.45 39.12 -23.31
N PRO A 105 -14.41 38.91 -24.65
CA PRO A 105 -15.49 39.39 -25.50
C PRO A 105 -16.82 38.86 -24.94
N PRO A 106 -17.89 39.67 -24.95
CA PRO A 106 -19.18 39.22 -24.46
C PRO A 106 -19.54 37.93 -25.18
N MET A 107 -19.91 36.91 -24.41
CA MET A 107 -20.37 35.65 -24.98
C MET A 107 -21.43 35.96 -26.05
N PRO A 108 -21.38 35.33 -27.23
CA PRO A 108 -22.45 35.45 -28.19
C PRO A 108 -23.76 35.08 -27.50
N SER A 109 -24.80 35.90 -27.66
CA SER A 109 -26.12 35.58 -27.12
C SER A 109 -26.55 34.23 -27.67
N PHE A 110 -27.09 33.36 -26.80
CA PHE A 110 -27.56 32.03 -27.21
C PHE A 110 -28.59 32.08 -28.35
N ASP A 111 -29.28 33.22 -28.54
CA ASP A 111 -30.17 33.47 -29.69
C ASP A 111 -29.47 33.35 -31.07
N THR A 112 -28.15 33.53 -31.12
CA THR A 112 -27.37 33.36 -32.36
C THR A 112 -26.94 31.91 -32.59
N LEU A 113 -26.93 31.06 -31.55
CA LEU A 113 -26.55 29.64 -31.66
C LEU A 113 -27.64 28.80 -32.34
N ASP A 114 -28.91 29.15 -32.17
CA ASP A 114 -30.03 28.47 -32.87
C ASP A 114 -29.95 28.64 -34.40
N SER A 115 -29.27 29.69 -34.90
CA SER A 115 -29.10 29.91 -36.34
C SER A 115 -27.99 29.05 -36.97
N PHE A 116 -27.15 28.39 -36.16
CA PHE A 116 -26.13 27.47 -36.65
C PHE A 116 -26.62 26.02 -36.72
N GLN A 117 -27.70 25.67 -36.05
CA GLN A 117 -28.18 24.27 -35.99
C GLN A 117 -29.09 23.86 -37.15
N SER A 118 -29.56 24.80 -37.98
CA SER A 118 -30.59 24.49 -39.00
C SER A 118 -30.07 24.33 -40.43
N LYS A 119 -28.76 24.18 -40.66
CA LYS A 119 -28.19 24.16 -42.02
C LYS A 119 -27.51 22.87 -42.47
N ASP A 120 -27.38 21.87 -41.60
CA ASP A 120 -26.76 20.58 -41.93
C ASP A 120 -27.74 19.40 -42.05
N ASP A 121 -29.05 19.62 -41.90
CA ASP A 121 -30.09 18.57 -42.04
C ASP A 121 -30.50 18.28 -43.50
N GLN A 122 -29.62 18.52 -44.48
CA GLN A 122 -29.97 18.35 -45.90
C GLN A 122 -28.94 17.59 -46.75
N LEU A 123 -28.18 16.69 -46.12
CA LEU A 123 -27.67 15.47 -46.76
C LEU A 123 -28.36 14.28 -46.08
N ALA A 124 -29.52 13.83 -46.58
CA ALA A 124 -29.63 12.72 -47.53
C ALA A 124 -28.85 11.49 -47.03
N ASP A 125 -29.51 10.58 -46.32
CA ASP A 125 -30.30 9.45 -46.84
C ASP A 125 -29.44 8.36 -47.48
N ASP A 126 -29.78 7.13 -47.06
CA ASP A 126 -29.37 5.83 -47.59
C ASP A 126 -27.98 5.32 -47.16
N ASP A 127 -27.90 4.82 -45.91
CA ASP A 127 -27.56 3.42 -45.68
C ASP A 127 -27.77 3.01 -44.21
N ILE A 128 -28.95 2.43 -43.99
CA ILE A 128 -29.24 1.25 -43.16
C ILE A 128 -28.03 0.73 -42.36
N PHE A 129 -27.91 1.14 -41.09
CA PHE A 129 -27.25 0.33 -40.08
C PHE A 129 -28.26 -0.08 -39.03
N GLU A 130 -28.92 -1.21 -39.31
CA GLU A 130 -29.80 -1.94 -38.41
C GLU A 130 -28.96 -2.55 -37.28
N GLY A 131 -28.59 -1.70 -36.33
CA GLY A 131 -27.84 -2.07 -35.13
C GLY A 131 -28.59 -1.60 -33.90
N HIS A 132 -29.61 -2.37 -33.51
CA HIS A 132 -30.33 -2.25 -32.24
C HIS A 132 -29.36 -2.25 -31.03
N ALA A 133 -28.83 -1.08 -30.68
CA ALA A 133 -28.33 -0.83 -29.34
C ALA A 133 -29.50 -0.24 -28.54
N LYS A 134 -30.06 -1.07 -27.65
CA LYS A 134 -30.90 -0.61 -26.54
C LYS A 134 -30.08 0.41 -25.76
N PHE A 135 -30.36 1.69 -25.99
CA PHE A 135 -29.83 2.78 -25.20
C PHE A 135 -30.71 2.83 -23.95
N ASP A 136 -30.17 2.38 -22.81
CA ASP A 136 -30.87 2.43 -21.54
C ASP A 136 -31.19 3.91 -21.19
N ASP A 137 -32.47 4.19 -20.99
CA ASP A 137 -33.07 5.48 -20.62
C ASP A 137 -32.67 5.98 -19.21
N ARG A 138 -31.46 5.67 -18.72
CA ARG A 138 -31.06 5.93 -17.33
C ARG A 138 -30.52 7.35 -17.06
N TYR A 139 -30.62 8.25 -18.02
CA TYR A 139 -30.19 9.66 -17.88
C TYR A 139 -31.31 10.68 -18.11
N GLY A 140 -32.57 10.29 -17.91
CA GLY A 140 -33.70 11.21 -17.88
C GLY A 140 -34.23 11.44 -16.46
N ALA A 141 -33.63 12.35 -15.69
CA ALA A 141 -34.28 13.12 -14.60
C ALA A 141 -33.26 13.94 -13.77
N LEU A 142 -32.58 14.91 -14.40
CA LEU A 142 -32.04 16.07 -13.68
C LEU A 142 -32.98 17.26 -13.93
N GLY A 143 -34.24 17.07 -13.50
CA GLY A 143 -35.19 18.16 -13.33
C GLY A 143 -34.99 18.72 -11.93
N ASP A 144 -34.58 19.99 -11.87
CA ASP A 144 -34.83 20.95 -10.79
C ASP A 144 -35.00 20.36 -9.39
N ILE A 145 -33.89 20.17 -8.66
CA ILE A 145 -33.95 20.02 -7.21
C ILE A 145 -33.99 21.43 -6.61
N PRO A 146 -35.11 21.89 -6.02
CA PRO A 146 -35.11 23.12 -5.25
C PRO A 146 -34.16 22.97 -4.06
N ASN A 147 -33.24 23.91 -3.98
CA ASN A 147 -32.23 24.03 -2.95
C ASN A 147 -32.88 24.48 -1.63
N GLU A 148 -33.57 23.58 -0.93
CA GLU A 148 -34.02 23.79 0.45
C GLU A 148 -33.38 22.75 1.38
N GLY A 149 -32.38 23.21 2.15
CA GLY A 149 -32.00 22.70 3.46
C GLY A 149 -31.94 21.18 3.63
N PHE A 150 -30.93 20.54 3.04
CA PHE A 150 -30.62 19.15 3.37
C PHE A 150 -29.93 19.09 4.74
N GLU A 151 -30.72 18.84 5.79
CA GLU A 151 -30.20 18.34 7.07
C GLU A 151 -29.56 16.97 6.81
N GLU A 152 -28.31 16.85 7.23
CA GLU A 152 -27.44 15.68 7.13
C GLU A 152 -28.04 14.51 7.95
N GLN A 153 -29.02 13.80 7.39
CA GLN A 153 -29.45 12.49 7.90
C GLN A 153 -28.59 11.41 7.27
N SER A 154 -27.54 11.05 8.02
CA SER A 154 -26.74 9.84 7.87
C SER A 154 -27.57 8.59 8.16
N HIS A 155 -28.49 8.26 7.24
CA HIS A 155 -29.13 6.95 7.20
C HIS A 155 -28.40 6.09 6.18
N LEU A 156 -27.37 5.39 6.67
CA LEU A 156 -26.76 4.21 6.05
C LEU A 156 -27.86 3.17 5.81
N GLY A 157 -28.49 3.24 4.63
CA GLY A 157 -29.33 2.20 4.07
C GLY A 157 -28.43 1.12 3.46
N ASP A 158 -28.17 0.09 4.25
CA ASP A 158 -27.35 -1.10 3.95
C ASP A 158 -28.03 -2.11 2.98
N ASP A 159 -29.02 -1.66 2.18
CA ASP A 159 -29.93 -2.57 1.45
C ASP A 159 -30.02 -2.26 -0.04
N VAL A 160 -28.89 -1.96 -0.68
CA VAL A 160 -28.75 -2.11 -2.13
C VAL A 160 -27.68 -3.17 -2.41
N PHE A 161 -27.97 -4.41 -2.00
CA PHE A 161 -27.38 -5.60 -2.60
C PHE A 161 -27.84 -5.67 -4.05
N GLY A 162 -27.20 -4.86 -4.90
CA GLY A 162 -27.19 -5.07 -6.32
C GLY A 162 -26.70 -6.48 -6.56
N GLU A 163 -27.52 -7.26 -7.26
CA GLU A 163 -27.27 -8.61 -7.76
C GLU A 163 -25.77 -8.85 -7.95
N GLN A 164 -25.14 -9.45 -6.93
CA GLN A 164 -23.76 -9.89 -6.99
C GLN A 164 -23.77 -11.03 -8.00
N ALA A 165 -23.65 -10.67 -9.28
CA ALA A 165 -23.40 -11.61 -10.35
C ALA A 165 -22.28 -12.54 -9.86
N ASP A 166 -22.55 -13.84 -9.85
CA ASP A 166 -21.65 -14.89 -9.37
C ASP A 166 -20.22 -14.67 -9.87
N LEU A 167 -19.43 -13.93 -9.10
CA LEU A 167 -18.05 -13.67 -9.42
C LEU A 167 -17.28 -14.94 -9.02
N PRO A 168 -16.42 -15.45 -9.93
CA PRO A 168 -15.65 -16.65 -9.62
C PRO A 168 -14.77 -16.45 -8.39
N SER A 169 -14.35 -17.56 -7.79
CA SER A 169 -13.52 -17.55 -6.59
C SER A 169 -12.24 -16.71 -6.81
N THR A 170 -11.67 -16.16 -5.73
CA THR A 170 -10.43 -15.37 -5.80
C THR A 170 -9.28 -16.15 -6.45
N GLU A 171 -9.22 -17.47 -6.24
CA GLU A 171 -8.22 -18.35 -6.83
C GLU A 171 -8.38 -18.46 -8.36
N GLU A 172 -9.59 -18.70 -8.86
CA GLU A 172 -9.88 -18.76 -10.29
C GLU A 172 -9.62 -17.43 -11.00
N ARG A 173 -9.97 -16.31 -10.34
CA ARG A 173 -9.65 -14.97 -10.83
C ARG A 173 -8.15 -14.79 -10.98
N SER A 174 -7.38 -15.13 -9.95
CA SER A 174 -5.91 -15.02 -9.98
C SER A 174 -5.25 -15.86 -11.09
N ALA A 175 -5.80 -17.05 -11.37
CA ALA A 175 -5.29 -17.93 -12.42
C ALA A 175 -5.58 -17.33 -13.81
N THR A 176 -6.79 -16.83 -14.01
CA THR A 176 -7.21 -16.16 -15.26
C THR A 176 -6.37 -14.91 -15.53
N CYS A 177 -6.13 -14.08 -14.51
CA CYS A 177 -5.29 -12.88 -14.64
C CYS A 177 -3.85 -13.23 -15.04
N ARG A 178 -3.29 -14.33 -14.51
CA ARG A 178 -1.95 -14.82 -14.87
C ARG A 178 -1.87 -15.31 -16.31
N GLU A 179 -2.89 -16.04 -16.78
CA GLU A 179 -2.98 -16.50 -18.16
C GLU A 179 -3.07 -15.33 -19.15
N TRP A 180 -3.88 -14.32 -18.85
CA TRP A 180 -3.99 -13.12 -19.69
C TRP A 180 -2.69 -12.32 -19.72
N ARG A 181 -1.99 -12.22 -18.59
CA ARG A 181 -0.68 -11.59 -18.52
C ARG A 181 0.31 -12.26 -19.47
N SER A 182 0.40 -13.59 -19.45
CA SER A 182 1.34 -14.32 -20.31
C SER A 182 0.94 -14.30 -21.78
N THR A 183 -0.37 -14.38 -22.07
CA THR A 183 -0.87 -14.50 -23.44
C THR A 183 -0.85 -13.17 -24.19
N TYR A 184 -1.25 -12.08 -23.51
CA TYR A 184 -1.41 -10.76 -24.14
C TYR A 184 -0.30 -9.77 -23.78
N GLY A 185 0.65 -10.17 -22.93
CA GLY A 185 1.76 -9.30 -22.51
C GLY A 185 1.30 -8.10 -21.67
N VAL A 186 0.27 -8.29 -20.83
CA VAL A 186 -0.24 -7.22 -19.95
C VAL A 186 0.81 -6.90 -18.87
N SER A 187 1.08 -5.62 -18.65
CA SER A 187 1.95 -5.13 -17.58
C SER A 187 1.11 -4.30 -16.61
N PRO A 188 0.82 -4.81 -15.39
CA PRO A 188 -0.04 -4.13 -14.41
C PRO A 188 0.40 -2.68 -14.19
N GLY A 189 -0.56 -1.75 -14.23
CA GLY A 189 -0.33 -0.32 -14.04
C GLY A 189 0.45 0.40 -15.16
N VAL A 190 0.91 -0.30 -16.20
CA VAL A 190 1.73 0.29 -17.28
C VAL A 190 1.02 0.19 -18.63
N SER A 191 0.60 -1.01 -19.04
CA SER A 191 0.01 -1.23 -20.35
C SER A 191 -0.83 -2.50 -20.39
N TRP A 192 -1.89 -2.43 -21.19
CA TRP A 192 -2.79 -3.54 -21.49
C TRP A 192 -2.24 -4.51 -22.54
N GLY A 193 -1.09 -4.20 -23.14
CA GLY A 193 -0.49 -5.05 -24.18
C GLY A 193 -1.41 -5.23 -25.39
N GLN A 194 -1.64 -6.49 -25.78
CA GLN A 194 -2.55 -6.87 -26.88
C GLN A 194 -3.93 -7.31 -26.39
N LEU A 195 -4.32 -6.96 -25.15
CA LEU A 195 -5.58 -7.42 -24.57
C LEU A 195 -6.79 -6.75 -25.25
N PRO A 196 -7.74 -7.51 -25.82
CA PRO A 196 -8.96 -6.96 -26.43
C PRO A 196 -9.82 -6.17 -25.44
N LEU A 197 -10.53 -5.14 -25.93
CA LEU A 197 -11.30 -4.19 -25.11
C LEU A 197 -12.31 -4.87 -24.16
N GLU A 198 -12.97 -5.94 -24.60
CA GLU A 198 -13.91 -6.69 -23.76
C GLU A 198 -13.22 -7.34 -22.54
N LEU A 199 -12.00 -7.85 -22.73
CA LEU A 199 -11.21 -8.45 -21.67
C LEU A 199 -10.58 -7.38 -20.76
N GLN A 200 -10.35 -6.16 -21.25
CA GLN A 200 -9.89 -5.05 -20.41
C GLN A 200 -10.94 -4.70 -19.33
N ASN A 201 -12.21 -4.70 -19.70
CA ASN A 201 -13.30 -4.49 -18.75
C ASN A 201 -13.39 -5.64 -17.73
N LYS A 202 -13.19 -6.89 -18.16
CA LYS A 202 -13.16 -8.05 -17.24
C LYS A 202 -11.97 -8.01 -16.29
N TRP A 203 -10.78 -7.67 -16.78
CA TRP A 203 -9.57 -7.50 -15.97
C TRP A 203 -9.77 -6.47 -14.87
N ARG A 204 -10.41 -5.33 -15.18
CA ARG A 204 -10.75 -4.30 -14.19
C ARG A 204 -11.75 -4.80 -13.17
N ARG A 205 -12.80 -5.53 -13.59
CA ARG A 205 -13.76 -6.14 -12.65
C ARG A 205 -13.15 -7.22 -11.77
N TYR A 206 -12.09 -7.88 -12.24
CA TYR A 206 -11.41 -8.94 -11.50
C TYR A 206 -10.28 -8.40 -10.61
N ASP A 207 -10.03 -7.09 -10.63
CA ASP A 207 -8.94 -6.43 -9.91
C ASP A 207 -7.58 -7.12 -10.12
N CYS A 208 -7.33 -7.54 -11.35
CA CYS A 208 -6.13 -8.33 -11.70
C CYS A 208 -4.81 -7.63 -11.37
N ASP A 209 -4.79 -6.29 -11.29
CA ASP A 209 -3.58 -5.53 -10.94
C ASP A 209 -3.12 -5.82 -9.50
N ILE A 210 -4.06 -6.00 -8.56
CA ILE A 210 -3.76 -6.28 -7.14
C ILE A 210 -3.11 -7.66 -7.03
N TYR A 211 -3.76 -8.70 -7.59
CA TYR A 211 -3.27 -10.07 -7.51
C TYR A 211 -1.89 -10.28 -8.17
N LEU A 212 -1.57 -9.49 -9.19
CA LEU A 212 -0.29 -9.60 -9.88
C LEU A 212 0.82 -8.79 -9.22
N GLN A 213 0.52 -7.69 -8.53
CA GLN A 213 1.51 -6.95 -7.74
C GLN A 213 1.96 -7.75 -6.51
N ASP A 214 1.04 -8.39 -5.80
CA ASP A 214 1.34 -9.20 -4.62
C ASP A 214 2.26 -10.39 -4.95
N SER A 215 2.17 -10.95 -6.16
CA SER A 215 3.07 -12.03 -6.58
C SER A 215 4.52 -11.60 -6.76
N VAL A 216 4.75 -10.32 -7.06
CA VAL A 216 6.10 -9.74 -7.16
C VAL A 216 6.63 -9.45 -5.76
N GLN A 217 5.77 -8.96 -4.86
CA GLN A 217 6.14 -8.63 -3.48
C GLN A 217 6.37 -9.88 -2.62
N GLY A 218 5.56 -10.93 -2.78
CA GLY A 218 5.67 -12.20 -2.05
C GLY A 218 6.93 -13.01 -2.37
N MET A 219 7.63 -12.70 -3.47
CA MET A 219 8.94 -13.30 -3.77
C MET A 219 10.06 -12.67 -2.91
N LEU A 220 9.85 -11.48 -2.36
CA LEU A 220 10.77 -10.82 -1.44
C LEU A 220 10.50 -11.20 0.03
N ASP A 221 9.28 -11.63 0.37
CA ASP A 221 8.89 -11.97 1.75
C ASP A 221 8.97 -13.47 2.12
N HIS A 222 9.24 -14.36 1.16
CA HIS A 222 9.32 -15.81 1.44
C HIS A 222 10.70 -16.36 1.83
N LYS A 223 11.61 -15.50 2.30
CA LYS A 223 12.80 -15.98 3.01
C LYS A 223 12.46 -16.21 4.48
N ASP A 224 11.95 -17.42 4.73
CA ASP A 224 12.22 -18.17 5.96
C ASP A 224 11.45 -17.78 7.23
N ILE A 225 10.12 -17.66 7.15
CA ILE A 225 9.28 -17.92 8.33
C ILE A 225 8.82 -19.36 8.24
N GLY A 226 9.60 -20.23 8.87
CA GLY A 226 9.26 -21.63 9.07
C GLY A 226 7.82 -21.78 9.56
N GLN A 227 7.09 -22.66 8.87
CA GLN A 227 5.76 -23.12 9.26
C GLN A 227 5.80 -23.56 10.72
N ARG A 228 5.32 -22.70 11.63
CA ARG A 228 4.97 -23.09 12.99
C ARG A 228 3.63 -23.82 12.87
N PRO A 229 3.54 -25.12 13.21
CA PRO A 229 2.27 -25.81 13.18
C PRO A 229 1.32 -25.08 14.11
N ARG A 230 0.17 -24.67 13.54
CA ARG A 230 -0.94 -24.04 14.23
C ARG A 230 -1.54 -25.09 15.15
N SER A 231 -0.98 -25.22 16.36
CA SER A 231 -1.65 -25.87 17.47
C SER A 231 -2.83 -24.98 17.83
N GLN A 232 -3.96 -25.31 17.22
CA GLN A 232 -5.27 -25.31 17.83
C GLN A 232 -5.12 -25.68 19.31
N ASP A 233 -5.44 -24.73 20.20
CA ASP A 233 -6.10 -24.91 21.50
C ASP A 233 -5.96 -23.63 22.35
N HIS A 234 -7.07 -23.30 23.03
CA HIS A 234 -7.29 -22.24 24.04
C HIS A 234 -7.76 -20.87 23.55
N ASP A 235 -9.07 -20.82 23.31
CA ASP A 235 -9.91 -19.72 23.80
C ASP A 235 -9.84 -19.69 25.33
N ASP A 236 -9.23 -18.67 25.92
CA ASP A 236 -9.50 -18.23 27.30
C ASP A 236 -9.02 -16.77 27.47
N ASP A 237 -10.01 -15.89 27.62
CA ASP A 237 -10.02 -14.68 28.45
C ASP A 237 -8.71 -13.92 28.69
N PHE A 238 -8.46 -12.83 27.94
CA PHE A 238 -7.69 -11.70 28.48
C PHE A 238 -8.22 -10.36 27.99
N ASN A 239 -9.22 -9.88 28.71
CA ASN A 239 -9.65 -8.48 28.75
C ASN A 239 -8.78 -7.74 29.78
N VAL A 240 -7.55 -7.33 29.42
CA VAL A 240 -6.71 -6.46 30.26
C VAL A 240 -5.85 -5.57 29.34
N ILE A 241 -5.78 -4.28 29.70
CA ILE A 241 -4.97 -3.19 29.12
C ILE A 241 -5.72 -2.32 28.08
N GLY A 242 -6.86 -1.77 28.50
CA GLY A 242 -7.06 -0.33 28.36
C GLY A 242 -6.56 0.31 29.66
N ASP A 243 -5.50 1.13 29.59
CA ASP A 243 -5.08 2.15 30.58
C ASP A 243 -3.56 2.47 30.46
N ILE A 244 -3.05 2.79 29.27
CA ILE A 244 -1.73 3.44 29.12
C ILE A 244 -1.79 4.53 28.04
N ALA A 245 -2.80 5.40 28.11
CA ALA A 245 -2.89 6.59 27.27
C ALA A 245 -3.44 7.77 28.07
N SER A 246 -2.74 8.19 29.13
CA SER A 246 -3.06 9.46 29.81
C SER A 246 -1.93 10.05 30.68
N SER A 247 -0.66 9.65 30.51
CA SER A 247 0.41 10.12 31.42
C SER A 247 1.64 10.75 30.75
N SER A 248 1.77 10.78 29.42
CA SER A 248 2.97 11.33 28.77
C SER A 248 2.83 12.76 28.24
N GLU A 249 1.63 13.36 28.27
CA GLU A 249 1.39 14.71 27.73
C GLU A 249 1.42 15.84 28.78
N GLN A 250 1.46 15.53 30.09
CA GLN A 250 1.51 16.57 31.14
C GLN A 250 2.94 17.00 31.54
N ASP A 251 3.98 16.22 31.21
CA ASP A 251 5.35 16.57 31.60
C ASP A 251 6.06 17.52 30.62
N LEU A 252 5.53 17.72 29.40
CA LEU A 252 6.13 18.65 28.42
C LEU A 252 5.64 20.11 28.54
N LEU A 253 4.62 20.38 29.34
CA LEU A 253 4.09 21.74 29.55
C LEU A 253 4.63 22.43 30.81
N ARG A 254 5.42 21.74 31.66
CA ARG A 254 5.96 22.33 32.89
C ARG A 254 7.30 23.06 32.72
N ASP A 255 8.01 22.85 31.60
CA ASP A 255 9.32 23.47 31.37
C ASP A 255 9.28 24.81 30.62
N LYS A 256 8.10 25.32 30.23
CA LYS A 256 7.99 26.59 29.47
C LYS A 256 7.75 27.84 30.30
N GLU A 257 7.56 27.76 31.61
CA GLU A 257 7.33 28.95 32.46
C GLU A 257 8.62 29.52 33.11
N GLY A 258 9.79 28.93 32.85
CA GLY A 258 11.05 29.31 33.51
C GLY A 258 11.97 30.31 32.79
N LEU A 259 11.63 30.77 31.57
CA LEU A 259 12.59 31.51 30.71
C LEU A 259 12.23 32.98 30.39
N ALA A 260 11.31 33.59 31.14
CA ALA A 260 10.88 34.98 30.90
C ALA A 260 11.55 36.03 31.81
N ASP A 261 12.50 35.67 32.69
CA ASP A 261 12.97 36.57 33.76
C ASP A 261 14.48 36.89 33.74
N LYS A 262 15.10 36.96 32.56
CA LYS A 262 16.47 37.49 32.43
C LYS A 262 16.50 38.58 31.37
N GLY A 263 16.20 39.79 31.83
CA GLY A 263 16.44 41.02 31.12
C GLY A 263 17.91 41.17 30.73
N TRP A 264 18.12 41.57 29.48
CA TRP A 264 19.35 42.16 29.00
C TRP A 264 18.99 43.59 28.58
N TRP A 265 19.38 44.54 29.42
CA TRP A 265 19.67 45.93 29.05
C TRP A 265 21.19 46.05 28.90
#